data_AF-A0A7X9GM36-F1
#
_entry.id   AF-A0A7X9GM36-F1
#
_cell.length_a   1.000
_cell.length_b   1.000
_cell.length_c   1.000
_cell.angle_alpha   90.00
_cell.angle_beta   90.00
_cell.angle_gamma   90.00
#
_symmetry.space_group_name_H-M   'P 1'
#
loop_
_entity.id
_entity.type
_entity.pdbx_description
1 polymer ?
#
loop_
_entity_poly.entity_id
_entity_poly.type
_entity_poly.pdbx_seq_one_letter_code
_entity_poly.pdbx_strand_id
1 'polypeptide(L)'
;MKKIVALLLVVVMLLGITACGSNNAPSNSQSNSETPSASPDSSQTQNEAKDPSDIYSWIFEENPEAISGRVRFWVPFKGDQGMDAMIAEFNQTYPNITVELNTYNNNAEGNTAVNTAMIAGEIDVLHSFELYNAYARWENGLYKDLTDWISEEGIDLVANWGNDTCKYEGRVYTLPAGGLSYYIAINKNAWDKAGLGDIPTSWTWDEYLEASRKMTSGEGNNKVYGGSSYQAINTVYNAMYQVYGKNAFYKEDGSSSADDPV
;
A
#
# COMPACT_ATOMS: atom_id res chain seq x y z
N MET A 1 -34.96 -19.66 -32.36
CA MET A 1 -33.84 -20.08 -31.49
C MET A 1 -33.76 -19.28 -30.19
N LYS A 2 -33.78 -17.93 -30.19
CA LYS A 2 -33.77 -17.13 -28.93
C LYS A 2 -34.97 -17.36 -27.99
N LYS A 3 -36.15 -17.71 -28.52
CA LYS A 3 -37.37 -17.98 -27.73
C LYS A 3 -37.45 -19.39 -27.11
N ILE A 4 -36.65 -20.34 -27.60
CA ILE A 4 -36.61 -21.73 -27.08
C ILE A 4 -35.62 -21.82 -25.90
N VAL A 5 -34.50 -21.09 -25.98
CA VAL A 5 -33.51 -21.00 -24.89
C VAL A 5 -34.09 -20.30 -23.66
N ALA A 6 -34.93 -19.28 -23.85
CA ALA A 6 -35.61 -18.60 -22.75
C ALA A 6 -36.65 -19.49 -22.05
N LEU A 7 -37.27 -20.44 -22.74
CA LEU A 7 -38.25 -21.36 -22.16
C LEU A 7 -37.57 -22.45 -21.32
N LEU A 8 -36.37 -22.89 -21.71
CA LEU A 8 -35.58 -23.91 -21.01
C LEU A 8 -34.97 -23.41 -19.69
N LEU A 9 -34.65 -22.12 -19.60
CA LEU A 9 -34.12 -21.50 -18.37
C LEU A 9 -35.18 -21.30 -17.27
N VAL A 10 -36.45 -21.13 -17.64
CA VAL A 10 -37.56 -20.97 -16.67
C VAL A 10 -37.98 -22.32 -16.07
N VAL A 11 -37.82 -23.43 -16.80
CA VAL A 11 -38.16 -24.78 -16.31
C VAL A 11 -37.15 -25.30 -15.30
N VAL A 12 -35.88 -24.90 -15.37
CA VAL A 12 -34.83 -25.33 -14.42
C VAL A 12 -34.92 -24.59 -13.08
N MET A 13 -35.49 -23.38 -13.05
CA MET A 13 -35.68 -22.63 -11.80
C MET A 13 -36.90 -23.05 -10.96
N LEU A 14 -37.79 -23.90 -11.49
CA LEU A 14 -39.04 -24.30 -10.82
C LEU A 14 -38.99 -25.66 -10.10
N LEU A 15 -37.85 -26.35 -10.08
CA LEU A 15 -37.71 -27.69 -9.46
C LEU A 15 -36.98 -27.69 -8.10
N GLY A 16 -36.70 -26.53 -7.50
CA GLY A 16 -35.82 -26.42 -6.33
C GLY A 16 -36.44 -26.32 -4.94
N ILE A 17 -37.77 -26.40 -4.78
CA ILE A 17 -38.41 -26.24 -3.45
C ILE A 17 -39.43 -27.35 -3.20
N THR A 18 -39.29 -27.98 -2.03
CA THR A 18 -40.16 -28.95 -1.34
C THR A 18 -39.78 -30.43 -1.41
N ALA A 19 -39.01 -30.87 -0.40
CA ALA A 19 -39.22 -32.15 0.26
C ALA A 19 -39.11 -31.94 1.79
N CYS A 20 -40.25 -31.60 2.41
CA CYS A 20 -40.50 -31.88 3.84
C CYS A 20 -40.50 -33.42 4.01
N GLY A 21 -40.00 -34.07 5.06
CA GLY A 21 -40.09 -33.83 6.50
C GLY A 21 -40.71 -35.09 7.16
N SER A 22 -40.36 -35.38 8.43
CA SER A 22 -40.95 -36.36 9.41
C SER A 22 -40.03 -37.52 9.83
N ASN A 23 -39.92 -38.00 11.08
CA ASN A 23 -40.13 -37.52 12.46
C ASN A 23 -39.69 -38.67 13.43
N ASN A 24 -39.35 -38.34 14.68
CA ASN A 24 -39.31 -39.17 15.93
C ASN A 24 -38.14 -40.14 16.28
N ALA A 25 -37.21 -39.62 17.10
CA ALA A 25 -36.83 -39.98 18.51
C ALA A 25 -36.42 -41.44 18.92
N PRO A 26 -35.87 -41.67 20.14
CA PRO A 26 -34.45 -41.54 20.51
C PRO A 26 -33.84 -42.82 21.17
N SER A 27 -32.51 -42.98 21.20
CA SER A 27 -31.82 -43.73 22.28
C SER A 27 -30.29 -43.63 22.27
N ASN A 28 -29.79 -43.09 23.38
CA ASN A 28 -28.75 -43.60 24.29
C ASN A 28 -27.47 -44.32 23.78
N SER A 29 -26.35 -43.77 24.27
CA SER A 29 -25.19 -44.45 24.88
C SER A 29 -24.31 -45.37 24.02
N GLN A 30 -23.05 -45.00 23.79
CA GLN A 30 -21.90 -45.54 24.55
C GLN A 30 -20.55 -45.00 24.07
N SER A 31 -19.67 -44.88 25.07
CA SER A 31 -18.25 -44.53 25.04
C SER A 31 -17.39 -45.60 24.38
N ASN A 32 -16.33 -45.16 23.68
CA ASN A 32 -14.97 -45.71 23.63
C ASN A 32 -14.12 -44.66 22.88
N SER A 33 -13.14 -43.94 23.43
CA SER A 33 -11.94 -44.33 24.19
C SER A 33 -10.95 -45.17 23.39
N GLU A 34 -10.25 -44.57 22.42
CA GLU A 34 -8.94 -45.04 21.98
C GLU A 34 -7.95 -43.86 21.92
N THR A 35 -6.84 -44.03 22.62
CA THR A 35 -5.68 -43.13 22.74
C THR A 35 -4.85 -43.16 21.45
N PRO A 36 -4.20 -42.04 21.04
CA PRO A 36 -3.48 -41.96 19.77
C PRO A 36 -2.08 -42.58 19.85
N SER A 37 -1.71 -43.29 18.77
CA SER A 37 -0.37 -43.79 18.52
C SER A 37 0.53 -42.71 17.94
N ALA A 38 1.76 -42.64 18.42
CA ALA A 38 2.78 -41.66 18.11
C ALA A 38 3.29 -41.72 16.66
N SER A 39 3.63 -40.55 16.11
CA SER A 39 4.57 -40.36 15.00
C SER A 39 5.73 -39.47 15.46
N PRO A 40 6.96 -39.67 14.97
CA PRO A 40 8.16 -39.00 15.48
C PRO A 40 8.49 -37.69 14.74
N ASP A 41 9.10 -36.80 15.52
CA ASP A 41 10.19 -35.89 15.16
C ASP A 41 9.94 -34.85 14.05
N SER A 42 9.52 -33.66 14.48
CA SER A 42 9.76 -32.42 13.75
C SER A 42 10.69 -31.56 14.60
N SER A 43 11.96 -31.50 14.21
CA SER A 43 12.93 -30.53 14.69
C SER A 43 12.38 -29.12 14.49
N GLN A 44 11.88 -28.51 15.56
CA GLN A 44 11.59 -27.09 15.62
C GLN A 44 12.91 -26.35 15.76
N THR A 45 13.31 -25.63 14.72
CA THR A 45 14.27 -24.53 14.84
C THR A 45 13.62 -23.49 15.76
N GLN A 46 14.21 -23.27 16.93
CA GLN A 46 13.79 -22.21 17.85
C GLN A 46 14.14 -20.87 17.22
N ASN A 47 13.14 -20.07 16.88
CA ASN A 47 13.34 -18.64 16.65
C ASN A 47 13.75 -18.02 17.99
N GLU A 48 15.02 -17.64 18.10
CA GLU A 48 15.49 -16.75 19.16
C GLU A 48 14.68 -15.44 19.11
N ALA A 49 14.20 -14.98 20.26
CA ALA A 49 13.48 -13.72 20.35
C ALA A 49 14.43 -12.58 19.96
N LYS A 50 14.19 -11.96 18.81
CA LYS A 50 14.93 -10.79 18.32
C LYS A 50 14.90 -9.68 19.39
N ASP A 51 16.04 -9.02 19.62
CA ASP A 51 16.17 -7.87 20.52
C ASP A 51 15.15 -6.78 20.09
N PRO A 52 14.26 -6.31 20.98
CA PRO A 52 13.27 -5.28 20.65
C PRO A 52 13.85 -3.96 20.13
N SER A 53 15.15 -3.73 20.32
CA SER A 53 15.87 -2.56 19.79
C SER A 53 16.45 -2.76 18.39
N ASP A 54 16.56 -4.01 17.92
CA ASP A 54 17.06 -4.35 16.59
C ASP A 54 15.91 -4.53 15.60
N ILE A 55 15.45 -3.41 15.05
CA ILE A 55 14.36 -3.35 14.08
C ILE A 55 14.82 -3.54 12.63
N TYR A 56 16.12 -3.76 12.38
CA TYR A 56 16.71 -3.77 11.03
C TYR A 56 17.40 -5.10 10.66
N SER A 57 17.56 -6.02 11.61
CA SER A 57 18.14 -7.35 11.35
C SER A 57 17.52 -8.12 10.19
N TRP A 58 16.23 -7.91 9.89
CA TRP A 58 15.52 -8.57 8.79
C TRP A 58 15.97 -8.09 7.38
N ILE A 59 16.70 -6.98 7.28
CA ILE A 59 17.08 -6.37 5.99
C ILE A 59 18.19 -7.18 5.30
N PHE A 60 19.11 -7.76 6.08
CA PHE A 60 20.29 -8.44 5.57
C PHE A 60 20.23 -9.93 5.86
N GLU A 61 20.45 -10.71 4.81
CA GLU A 61 20.60 -12.15 4.90
C GLU A 61 21.90 -12.53 5.60
N GLU A 62 21.91 -13.64 6.34
CA GLU A 62 23.09 -14.08 7.11
C GLU A 62 24.29 -14.39 6.20
N ASN A 63 24.05 -14.82 4.96
CA ASN A 63 25.08 -15.17 3.98
C ASN A 63 24.75 -14.57 2.59
N PRO A 64 24.98 -13.26 2.40
CA PRO A 64 24.56 -12.56 1.19
C PRO A 64 25.38 -12.97 -0.04
N GLU A 65 26.62 -13.43 0.14
CA GLU A 65 27.48 -13.93 -0.94
C GLU A 65 26.97 -15.26 -1.53
N ALA A 66 26.24 -16.08 -0.75
CA ALA A 66 25.66 -17.32 -1.26
C ALA A 66 24.46 -17.08 -2.18
N ILE A 67 23.85 -15.89 -2.14
CA ILE A 67 22.69 -15.55 -2.95
C ILE A 67 23.16 -15.05 -4.31
N SER A 68 22.67 -15.69 -5.37
CA SER A 68 23.04 -15.36 -6.74
C SER A 68 21.84 -15.33 -7.66
N GLY A 69 21.96 -14.60 -8.75
CA GLY A 69 20.93 -14.56 -9.78
C GLY A 69 20.72 -13.17 -10.34
N ARG A 70 19.46 -12.87 -10.68
CA ARG A 70 19.08 -11.65 -11.37
C ARG A 70 17.78 -11.11 -10.82
N VAL A 71 17.72 -9.79 -10.65
CA VAL A 71 16.52 -9.08 -10.20
C VAL A 71 16.16 -8.01 -11.22
N ARG A 72 14.97 -8.11 -11.81
CA ARG A 72 14.39 -7.09 -12.70
C ARG A 72 13.70 -6.05 -11.84
N PHE A 73 14.40 -4.95 -11.62
CA PHE A 73 13.95 -3.85 -10.76
C PHE A 73 13.35 -2.74 -11.61
N TRP A 74 12.06 -2.45 -11.39
CA TRP A 74 11.33 -1.39 -12.07
C TRP A 74 11.08 -0.21 -11.14
N VAL A 75 11.41 1.01 -11.59
CA VAL A 75 11.33 2.24 -10.78
C VAL A 75 11.22 3.47 -11.68
N PRO A 76 10.54 4.57 -11.28
CA PRO A 76 10.43 5.75 -12.13
C PRO A 76 11.63 6.70 -12.06
N PHE A 77 12.77 6.21 -11.56
CA PHE A 77 14.02 6.96 -11.43
C PHE A 77 15.10 6.34 -12.31
N LYS A 78 15.89 7.18 -12.97
CA LYS A 78 17.01 6.76 -13.81
C LYS A 78 18.25 6.42 -12.99
N GLY A 79 19.18 5.71 -13.62
CA GLY A 79 20.49 5.39 -13.04
C GLY A 79 21.21 6.62 -12.48
N ASP A 80 21.32 7.66 -13.30
CA ASP A 80 21.96 8.94 -12.96
C ASP A 80 21.20 9.79 -11.92
N GLN A 81 19.97 9.39 -11.56
CA GLN A 81 19.17 9.99 -10.49
C GLN A 81 19.37 9.30 -9.14
N GLY A 82 20.40 8.45 -9.02
CA GLY A 82 20.80 7.78 -7.78
C GLY A 82 20.55 6.27 -7.77
N MET A 83 19.84 5.71 -8.75
CA MET A 83 19.61 4.27 -8.82
C MET A 83 20.90 3.50 -9.09
N ASP A 84 21.83 4.02 -9.89
CA ASP A 84 23.12 3.36 -10.12
C ASP A 84 23.95 3.29 -8.83
N ALA A 85 23.91 4.34 -8.01
CA ALA A 85 24.59 4.37 -6.73
C ALA A 85 23.95 3.39 -5.74
N MET A 86 22.61 3.36 -5.66
CA MET A 86 21.86 2.41 -4.82
C MET A 86 22.15 0.96 -5.23
N ILE A 87 22.16 0.65 -6.53
CA ILE A 87 22.47 -0.68 -7.05
C ILE A 87 23.92 -1.05 -6.75
N ALA A 88 24.86 -0.12 -6.93
CA ALA A 88 26.27 -0.36 -6.61
C ALA A 88 26.48 -0.65 -5.11
N GLU A 89 25.78 0.04 -4.22
CA GLU A 89 25.81 -0.21 -2.78
C GLU A 89 25.18 -1.56 -2.43
N PHE A 90 24.01 -1.88 -3.01
CA PHE A 90 23.38 -3.19 -2.88
C PHE A 90 24.33 -4.32 -3.33
N ASN A 91 25.02 -4.16 -4.46
CA ASN A 91 25.95 -5.15 -4.98
C ASN A 91 27.27 -5.28 -4.21
N GLN A 92 27.63 -4.31 -3.35
CA GLN A 92 28.73 -4.53 -2.39
C GLN A 92 28.37 -5.59 -1.36
N THR A 93 27.09 -5.66 -0.98
CA THR A 93 26.58 -6.67 -0.03
C THR A 93 26.21 -7.97 -0.74
N TYR A 94 25.54 -7.88 -1.89
CA TYR A 94 25.08 -9.01 -2.71
C TYR A 94 25.82 -9.05 -4.07
N PRO A 95 27.09 -9.48 -4.10
CA PRO A 95 27.95 -9.37 -5.29
C PRO A 95 27.55 -10.32 -6.43
N ASN A 96 26.82 -11.39 -6.11
CA ASN A 96 26.42 -12.41 -7.09
C ASN A 96 25.01 -12.16 -7.68
N ILE A 97 24.37 -11.05 -7.34
CA ILE A 97 23.08 -10.63 -7.89
C ILE A 97 23.31 -9.56 -8.97
N THR A 98 22.77 -9.77 -10.17
CA THR A 98 22.69 -8.72 -11.20
C THR A 98 21.35 -7.99 -11.10
N VAL A 99 21.36 -6.68 -10.88
CA VAL A 99 20.14 -5.87 -10.90
C VAL A 99 19.92 -5.29 -12.31
N GLU A 100 18.85 -5.72 -12.97
CA GLU A 100 18.40 -5.15 -14.25
C GLU A 100 17.46 -3.98 -13.97
N LEU A 101 18.00 -2.76 -14.00
CA LEU A 101 17.25 -1.52 -13.82
C LEU A 101 16.38 -1.23 -15.06
N ASN A 102 15.08 -1.17 -14.88
CA ASN A 102 14.10 -0.75 -15.86
C ASN A 102 13.37 0.49 -15.34
N THR A 103 13.15 1.47 -16.22
CA THR A 103 12.50 2.72 -15.82
C THR A 103 11.16 2.91 -16.51
N TYR A 104 10.22 3.53 -15.79
CA TYR A 104 8.92 3.88 -16.33
C TYR A 104 8.56 5.33 -15.99
N ASN A 105 7.73 5.96 -16.80
CA ASN A 105 7.19 7.28 -16.45
C ASN A 105 6.02 7.10 -15.48
N ASN A 106 6.02 7.79 -14.34
CA ASN A 106 4.91 7.71 -13.40
C ASN A 106 3.70 8.55 -13.85
N ASN A 107 3.07 8.13 -14.94
CA ASN A 107 1.84 8.67 -15.50
C ASN A 107 0.89 7.51 -15.88
N ALA A 108 -0.26 7.82 -16.49
CA ALA A 108 -1.26 6.81 -16.82
C ALA A 108 -0.73 5.75 -17.81
N GLU A 109 -0.04 6.19 -18.87
CA GLU A 109 0.51 5.29 -19.87
C GLU A 109 1.63 4.41 -19.30
N GLY A 110 2.54 4.99 -18.52
CA GLY A 110 3.64 4.25 -17.91
C GLY A 110 3.15 3.25 -16.85
N ASN A 111 2.15 3.60 -16.04
CA ASN A 111 1.55 2.63 -15.12
C ASN A 111 0.78 1.51 -15.85
N THR A 112 0.18 1.79 -17.01
CA THR A 112 -0.42 0.76 -17.87
C THR A 112 0.64 -0.20 -18.42
N ALA A 113 1.79 0.33 -18.84
CA ALA A 113 2.92 -0.48 -19.29
C ALA A 113 3.48 -1.36 -18.14
N VAL A 114 3.65 -0.79 -16.94
CA VAL A 114 4.05 -1.54 -15.74
C VAL A 114 3.10 -2.71 -15.48
N ASN A 115 1.78 -2.47 -15.49
CA ASN A 115 0.81 -3.55 -15.25
C ASN A 115 0.90 -4.67 -16.30
N THR A 116 1.14 -4.30 -17.56
CA THR A 116 1.33 -5.28 -18.65
C THR A 116 2.59 -6.12 -18.42
N ALA A 117 3.70 -5.48 -18.05
CA ALA A 117 4.97 -6.14 -17.74
C ALA A 117 4.85 -7.07 -16.51
N MET A 118 4.08 -6.68 -15.49
CA MET A 118 3.78 -7.54 -14.34
C MET A 118 3.03 -8.81 -14.77
N ILE A 119 1.98 -8.67 -15.59
CA ILE A 119 1.21 -9.80 -16.12
C ILE A 119 2.09 -10.73 -16.97
N ALA A 120 3.04 -10.15 -17.73
CA ALA A 120 4.02 -10.90 -18.52
C ALA A 120 5.12 -11.57 -17.67
N GLY A 121 5.17 -11.30 -16.36
CA GLY A 121 6.20 -11.82 -15.47
C GLY A 121 7.58 -11.20 -15.71
N GLU A 122 7.61 -9.94 -16.15
CA GLU A 122 8.83 -9.18 -16.50
C GLU A 122 9.41 -8.36 -15.34
N ILE A 123 8.70 -8.31 -14.20
CA ILE A 123 9.07 -7.50 -13.03
C ILE A 123 9.23 -8.41 -11.81
N ASP A 124 10.38 -8.31 -11.13
CA ASP A 124 10.62 -9.01 -9.86
C ASP A 124 10.37 -8.08 -8.68
N VAL A 125 10.81 -6.81 -8.79
CA VAL A 125 10.62 -5.77 -7.76
C VAL A 125 10.14 -4.49 -8.43
N LEU A 126 9.09 -3.88 -7.88
CA LEU A 126 8.53 -2.62 -8.35
C LEU A 126 8.57 -1.56 -7.25
N HIS A 127 9.26 -0.45 -7.50
CA HIS A 127 9.07 0.77 -6.75
C HIS A 127 7.90 1.54 -7.38
N SER A 128 6.72 1.41 -6.76
CA SER A 128 5.51 2.12 -7.18
C SER A 128 5.30 3.40 -6.38
N PHE A 129 4.67 4.39 -7.02
CA PHE A 129 4.09 5.54 -6.35
C PHE A 129 2.61 5.31 -6.04
N GLU A 130 2.14 6.00 -5.00
CA GLU A 130 0.76 6.04 -4.53
C GLU A 130 0.21 4.68 -4.06
N LEU A 131 -0.39 4.65 -2.87
CA LEU A 131 -1.02 3.43 -2.34
C LEU A 131 -2.17 2.94 -3.22
N TYR A 132 -2.84 3.84 -3.96
CA TYR A 132 -3.94 3.48 -4.87
C TYR A 132 -3.51 2.47 -5.96
N ASN A 133 -2.38 2.70 -6.64
CA ASN A 133 -1.91 1.78 -7.68
C ASN A 133 -1.44 0.46 -7.08
N ALA A 134 -0.75 0.53 -5.94
CA ALA A 134 -0.29 -0.65 -5.23
C ALA A 134 -1.47 -1.53 -4.81
N TYR A 135 -2.55 -0.91 -4.31
CA TYR A 135 -3.79 -1.59 -3.95
C TYR A 135 -4.46 -2.26 -5.17
N ALA A 136 -4.63 -1.54 -6.27
CA ALA A 136 -5.25 -2.10 -7.47
C ALA A 136 -4.47 -3.32 -8.01
N ARG A 137 -3.13 -3.29 -7.94
CA ARG A 137 -2.29 -4.43 -8.33
C ARG A 137 -2.45 -5.61 -7.38
N TRP A 138 -2.54 -5.36 -6.08
CA TRP A 138 -2.82 -6.39 -5.08
C TRP A 138 -4.15 -7.09 -5.32
N GLU A 139 -5.25 -6.37 -5.51
CA GLU A 139 -6.57 -6.96 -5.80
C GLU A 139 -6.59 -7.85 -7.05
N ASN A 140 -5.76 -7.51 -8.03
CA ASN A 140 -5.63 -8.26 -9.27
C ASN A 140 -4.61 -9.41 -9.17
N GLY A 141 -4.09 -9.70 -7.97
CA GLY A 141 -3.15 -10.80 -7.73
C GLY A 141 -1.78 -10.59 -8.36
N LEU A 142 -1.39 -9.34 -8.64
CA LEU A 142 -0.11 -9.02 -9.27
C LEU A 142 1.04 -8.85 -8.27
N TYR A 143 0.74 -8.72 -6.98
CA TYR A 143 1.73 -8.66 -5.91
C TYR A 143 1.77 -9.94 -5.09
N LYS A 144 2.96 -10.26 -4.59
CA LYS A 144 3.18 -11.30 -3.60
C LYS A 144 2.59 -10.84 -2.26
N ASP A 145 1.88 -11.73 -1.59
CA ASP A 145 1.50 -11.53 -0.20
C ASP A 145 2.75 -11.60 0.70
N LEU A 146 2.98 -10.56 1.49
CA LEU A 146 4.15 -10.44 2.38
C LEU A 146 3.81 -10.79 3.84
N THR A 147 2.54 -11.10 4.13
CA THR A 147 2.04 -11.23 5.51
C THR A 147 2.77 -12.30 6.31
N ASP A 148 2.91 -13.50 5.75
CA ASP A 148 3.56 -14.62 6.44
C ASP A 148 5.05 -14.33 6.66
N TRP A 149 5.73 -13.83 5.62
CA TRP A 149 7.15 -13.46 5.70
C TRP A 149 7.41 -12.36 6.76
N ILE A 150 6.55 -11.32 6.82
CA ILE A 150 6.64 -10.28 7.85
C ILE A 150 6.48 -10.87 9.26
N SER A 151 5.55 -11.81 9.43
CA SER A 151 5.33 -12.47 10.71
C SER A 151 6.50 -13.37 11.10
N GLU A 152 7.04 -14.13 10.15
CA GLU A 152 8.19 -15.03 10.35
C GLU A 152 9.45 -14.26 10.72
N GLU A 153 9.71 -13.15 10.04
CA GLU A 153 10.84 -12.26 10.32
C GLU A 153 10.63 -11.36 11.55
N GLY A 154 9.43 -11.34 12.12
CA GLY A 154 9.10 -10.48 13.26
C GLY A 154 9.20 -8.99 12.93
N ILE A 155 8.86 -8.60 11.69
CA ILE A 155 8.98 -7.21 11.23
C ILE A 155 7.86 -6.37 11.84
N ASP A 156 8.23 -5.46 12.74
CA ASP A 156 7.30 -4.44 13.25
C ASP A 156 7.20 -3.28 12.25
N LEU A 157 6.05 -3.17 11.58
CA LEU A 157 5.81 -2.13 10.59
C LEU A 157 5.82 -0.72 11.18
N VAL A 158 5.25 -0.55 12.38
CA VAL A 158 5.15 0.77 13.01
C VAL A 158 6.52 1.19 13.52
N ALA A 159 7.32 0.27 14.04
CA ALA A 159 8.69 0.58 14.45
C ALA A 159 9.59 0.94 13.26
N ASN A 160 9.43 0.27 12.10
CA ASN A 160 10.24 0.53 10.91
C ASN A 160 9.82 1.79 10.14
N TRP A 161 8.51 2.06 10.03
CA TRP A 161 7.98 3.10 9.14
C TRP A 161 7.07 4.13 9.82
N GLY A 162 6.84 4.02 11.12
CA GLY A 162 5.96 4.92 11.90
C GLY A 162 4.47 4.74 11.64
N ASN A 163 4.08 3.80 10.77
CA ASN A 163 2.69 3.48 10.43
C ASN A 163 2.60 2.06 9.84
N ASP A 164 1.38 1.55 9.70
CA ASP A 164 1.11 0.26 9.05
C ASP A 164 0.13 0.39 7.88
N THR A 165 0.15 1.54 7.19
CA THR A 165 -0.78 1.83 6.06
C THR A 165 -0.61 0.92 4.84
N CYS A 166 0.46 0.11 4.78
CA CYS A 166 0.60 -0.95 3.80
C CYS A 166 -0.19 -2.23 4.14
N LYS A 167 -0.88 -2.28 5.28
CA LYS A 167 -1.86 -3.31 5.61
C LYS A 167 -3.22 -2.99 5.00
N TYR A 168 -3.86 -3.99 4.42
CA TYR A 168 -5.26 -3.95 4.04
C TYR A 168 -5.93 -5.28 4.35
N GLU A 169 -7.08 -5.27 5.03
CA GLU A 169 -7.80 -6.48 5.48
C GLU A 169 -6.89 -7.47 6.24
N GLY A 170 -5.96 -6.94 7.05
CA GLY A 170 -5.01 -7.74 7.83
C GLY A 170 -3.85 -8.33 7.03
N ARG A 171 -3.75 -8.03 5.73
CA ARG A 171 -2.67 -8.52 4.85
C ARG A 171 -1.72 -7.40 4.44
N VAL A 172 -0.46 -7.72 4.25
CA VAL A 172 0.57 -6.78 3.78
C VAL A 172 0.96 -7.12 2.34
N TYR A 173 0.87 -6.14 1.45
CA TYR A 173 1.08 -6.32 0.00
C TYR A 173 2.21 -5.48 -0.57
N THR A 174 2.80 -4.60 0.24
CA THR A 174 3.90 -3.72 -0.13
C THR A 174 4.66 -3.28 1.11
N LEU A 175 5.90 -2.81 0.92
CA LEU A 175 6.65 -2.10 1.96
C LEU A 175 6.85 -0.64 1.54
N PRO A 176 6.89 0.32 2.49
CA PRO A 176 7.27 1.69 2.17
C PRO A 176 8.74 1.76 1.74
N ALA A 177 8.99 2.21 0.51
CA ALA A 177 10.34 2.43 -0.03
C ALA A 177 10.84 3.88 0.15
N GLY A 178 9.96 4.77 0.62
CA GLY A 178 10.20 6.18 0.80
C GLY A 178 8.92 6.87 1.24
N GLY A 179 9.04 8.13 1.65
CA GLY A 179 7.91 8.96 2.05
C GLY A 179 8.01 10.34 1.41
N LEU A 180 6.85 10.94 1.14
CA LEU A 180 6.76 12.36 0.80
C LEU A 180 6.28 13.10 2.04
N SER A 181 7.05 14.09 2.47
CA SER A 181 6.57 15.08 3.43
C SER A 181 5.98 16.25 2.66
N TYR A 182 4.73 16.57 2.94
CA TYR A 182 4.06 17.73 2.36
C TYR A 182 4.34 18.95 3.22
N TYR A 183 4.72 20.05 2.55
CA TYR A 183 5.01 21.32 3.19
C TYR A 183 4.28 22.45 2.49
N ILE A 184 4.01 23.52 3.23
CA ILE A 184 3.56 24.77 2.65
C ILE A 184 4.78 25.66 2.45
N ALA A 185 5.12 25.93 1.20
CA ALA A 185 6.18 26.87 0.84
C ALA A 185 5.60 28.29 0.79
N ILE A 186 6.15 29.20 1.61
CA ILE A 186 5.67 30.57 1.74
C ILE A 186 6.60 31.54 1.01
N ASN A 187 6.05 32.37 0.13
CA ASN A 187 6.77 33.53 -0.41
C ASN A 187 6.84 34.62 0.67
N LYS A 188 7.99 34.72 1.33
CA LYS A 188 8.19 35.64 2.46
C LYS A 188 7.93 37.11 2.11
N ASN A 189 8.34 37.58 0.93
CA ASN A 189 8.10 38.96 0.51
C ASN A 189 6.60 39.27 0.38
N ALA A 190 5.82 38.32 -0.15
CA ALA A 190 4.36 38.47 -0.25
C ALA A 190 3.69 38.40 1.13
N TRP A 191 4.20 37.54 2.02
CA TRP A 191 3.74 37.43 3.40
C TRP A 191 3.94 38.73 4.19
N ASP A 192 5.14 39.29 4.14
CA ASP A 192 5.50 40.54 4.81
C ASP A 192 4.70 41.73 4.24
N LYS A 193 4.54 41.79 2.91
CA LYS A 193 3.73 42.82 2.24
C LYS A 193 2.24 42.75 2.64
N ALA A 194 1.73 41.55 2.92
CA ALA A 194 0.37 41.35 3.40
C ALA A 194 0.20 41.69 4.89
N GLY A 195 1.29 41.99 5.61
CA GLY A 195 1.25 42.38 7.02
C GLY A 195 0.81 41.25 7.95
N LEU A 196 1.15 40.00 7.61
CA LEU A 196 0.70 38.81 8.34
C LEU A 196 1.46 38.53 9.64
N GLY A 197 2.55 39.26 9.91
CA GLY A 197 3.37 39.08 11.11
C GLY A 197 4.23 37.81 11.05
N ASP A 198 4.43 37.17 12.20
CA ASP A 198 5.23 35.96 12.29
C ASP A 198 4.58 34.78 11.55
N ILE A 199 5.40 33.94 10.91
CA ILE A 199 4.92 32.73 10.23
C ILE A 199 4.49 31.71 11.30
N PRO A 200 3.24 31.22 11.28
CA PRO A 200 2.78 30.27 12.28
C PRO A 200 3.49 28.92 12.13
N THR A 201 3.76 28.25 13.26
CA THR A 201 4.29 26.89 13.28
C THR A 201 3.22 25.81 13.08
N SER A 202 1.95 26.20 13.20
CA SER A 202 0.77 25.36 12.98
C SER A 202 -0.43 26.25 12.65
N TRP A 203 -1.32 25.78 11.79
CA TRP A 203 -2.56 26.48 11.43
C TRP A 203 -3.63 25.49 10.98
N THR A 204 -4.88 25.93 11.04
CA THR A 204 -6.02 25.28 10.41
C THR A 204 -6.08 25.61 8.92
N TRP A 205 -6.87 24.84 8.16
CA TRP A 205 -7.15 25.16 6.75
C TRP A 205 -7.80 26.53 6.59
N ASP A 206 -8.65 26.96 7.53
CA ASP A 206 -9.28 28.28 7.49
C ASP A 206 -8.26 29.41 7.65
N GLU A 207 -7.32 29.27 8.60
CA GLU A 207 -6.22 30.23 8.80
C GLU A 207 -5.29 30.30 7.58
N TYR A 208 -4.93 29.15 6.99
CA TYR A 208 -4.17 29.09 5.74
C TYR A 208 -4.91 29.79 4.58
N LEU A 209 -6.21 29.55 4.44
CA LEU A 209 -7.04 30.18 3.41
C LEU A 209 -7.17 31.69 3.64
N GLU A 210 -7.28 32.14 4.89
CA GLU A 210 -7.29 33.56 5.22
C GLU A 210 -5.96 34.24 4.89
N ALA A 211 -4.83 33.63 5.24
CA ALA A 211 -3.50 34.11 4.86
C ALA A 211 -3.34 34.20 3.33
N SER A 212 -3.78 33.15 2.61
CA SER A 212 -3.78 33.12 1.14
C SER A 212 -4.65 34.23 0.53
N ARG A 213 -5.81 34.55 1.12
CA ARG A 213 -6.65 35.68 0.69
C ARG A 213 -5.94 37.02 0.92
N LYS A 214 -5.30 37.22 2.08
CA LYS A 214 -4.54 38.44 2.39
C LYS A 214 -3.32 38.63 1.48
N MET A 215 -2.68 37.54 1.07
CA MET A 215 -1.56 37.55 0.11
C MET A 215 -2.00 37.71 -1.35
N THR A 216 -3.30 37.60 -1.65
CA THR A 216 -3.83 37.79 -3.01
C THR A 216 -3.83 39.28 -3.35
N SER A 217 -3.28 39.63 -4.51
CA SER A 217 -3.16 41.03 -4.94
C SER A 217 -3.30 41.20 -6.45
N GLY A 218 -3.49 42.45 -6.90
CA GLY A 218 -3.71 42.76 -8.31
C GLY A 218 -5.11 42.37 -8.81
N GLU A 219 -5.38 42.71 -10.06
CA GLU A 219 -6.68 42.50 -10.71
C GLU A 219 -6.49 42.08 -12.19
N GLY A 220 -7.54 41.50 -12.77
CA GLY A 220 -7.54 41.05 -14.17
C GLY A 220 -6.36 40.13 -14.49
N ASN A 221 -5.66 40.42 -15.59
CA ASN A 221 -4.50 39.64 -16.04
C ASN A 221 -3.27 39.77 -15.12
N ASN A 222 -3.25 40.76 -14.22
CA ASN A 222 -2.14 40.99 -13.29
C ASN A 222 -2.43 40.44 -11.89
N LYS A 223 -3.50 39.65 -11.72
CA LYS A 223 -3.87 39.07 -10.44
C LYS A 223 -2.89 37.97 -10.04
N VAL A 224 -2.36 38.09 -8.82
CA VAL A 224 -1.49 37.10 -8.18
C VAL A 224 -2.24 36.50 -7.00
N TYR A 225 -2.45 35.19 -7.01
CA TYR A 225 -3.10 34.46 -5.92
C TYR A 225 -2.10 34.17 -4.80
N GLY A 226 -2.54 34.36 -3.55
CA GLY A 226 -1.69 34.16 -2.38
C GLY A 226 -1.51 32.70 -1.94
N GLY A 227 -2.23 31.77 -2.58
CA GLY A 227 -2.08 30.33 -2.35
C GLY A 227 -2.35 29.55 -3.64
N SER A 228 -1.66 28.42 -3.80
CA SER A 228 -1.85 27.50 -4.92
C SER A 228 -1.56 26.07 -4.48
N SER A 229 -2.43 25.14 -4.87
CA SER A 229 -2.24 23.69 -4.66
C SER A 229 -1.85 22.99 -5.97
N TYR A 230 -1.01 23.65 -6.81
CA TYR A 230 -0.53 23.13 -8.10
C TYR A 230 -1.61 22.39 -8.91
N GLN A 231 -2.81 22.96 -9.05
CA GLN A 231 -3.96 22.39 -9.80
C GLN A 231 -4.36 20.94 -9.42
N ALA A 232 -3.86 20.43 -8.31
CA ALA A 232 -3.92 19.04 -7.91
C ALA A 232 -4.66 18.99 -6.57
N ILE A 233 -5.99 19.08 -6.61
CA ILE A 233 -6.85 18.96 -5.42
C ILE A 233 -6.55 17.67 -4.65
N ASN A 234 -6.08 16.62 -5.36
CA ASN A 234 -5.66 15.36 -4.77
C ASN A 234 -4.49 15.50 -3.79
N THR A 235 -3.65 16.53 -3.92
CA THR A 235 -2.53 16.74 -3.01
C THR A 235 -2.99 17.01 -1.57
N VAL A 236 -4.18 17.59 -1.40
CA VAL A 236 -4.79 17.81 -0.09
C VAL A 236 -5.16 16.48 0.58
N TYR A 237 -5.48 15.45 -0.21
CA TYR A 237 -5.85 14.13 0.30
C TYR A 237 -4.65 13.24 0.64
N ASN A 238 -3.42 13.65 0.32
CA ASN A 238 -2.24 12.83 0.60
C ASN A 238 -1.99 12.64 2.10
N ALA A 239 -2.33 13.64 2.93
CA ALA A 239 -2.28 13.49 4.38
C ALA A 239 -3.29 12.43 4.86
N MET A 240 -4.53 12.48 4.34
CA MET A 240 -5.55 11.47 4.64
C MET A 240 -5.08 10.05 4.25
N TYR A 241 -4.46 9.87 3.08
CA TYR A 241 -3.92 8.56 2.68
C TYR A 241 -2.78 8.07 3.60
N GLN A 242 -1.98 8.97 4.17
CA GLN A 242 -0.92 8.59 5.12
C GLN A 242 -1.45 8.13 6.47
N VAL A 243 -2.64 8.60 6.87
CA VAL A 243 -3.24 8.22 8.16
C VAL A 243 -4.19 7.04 8.00
N TYR A 244 -5.02 7.05 6.97
CA TYR A 244 -6.13 6.12 6.80
C TYR A 244 -5.89 5.06 5.70
N GLY A 245 -4.77 5.16 4.97
CA GLY A 245 -4.46 4.24 3.88
C GLY A 245 -5.55 4.21 2.82
N LYS A 246 -5.93 3.01 2.36
CA LYS A 246 -6.90 2.83 1.28
C LYS A 246 -8.26 3.47 1.56
N ASN A 247 -8.73 3.44 2.79
CA ASN A 247 -10.08 3.89 3.15
C ASN A 247 -10.11 5.38 3.54
N ALA A 248 -9.19 6.20 3.02
CA ALA A 248 -9.05 7.61 3.36
C ALA A 248 -10.32 8.47 3.28
N PHE A 249 -11.33 8.05 2.50
CA PHE A 249 -12.60 8.77 2.36
C PHE A 249 -13.79 8.12 3.06
N TYR A 250 -13.57 7.03 3.81
CA TYR A 250 -14.62 6.28 4.49
C TYR A 250 -14.27 6.00 5.95
N LYS A 251 -15.23 6.25 6.84
CA LYS A 251 -15.20 5.80 8.24
C LYS A 251 -15.53 4.30 8.30
N GLU A 252 -15.30 3.65 9.45
CA GLU A 252 -15.59 2.22 9.64
C GLU A 252 -17.06 1.85 9.36
N ASP A 253 -17.99 2.78 9.61
CA ASP A 253 -19.42 2.62 9.34
C ASP A 253 -19.81 2.86 7.87
N GLY A 254 -18.83 3.14 7.00
CA GLY A 254 -19.02 3.42 5.58
C GLY A 254 -19.48 4.85 5.26
N SER A 255 -19.62 5.72 6.26
CA SER A 255 -19.91 7.14 6.05
C SER A 255 -18.67 7.91 5.58
N SER A 256 -18.88 9.09 4.98
CA SER A 256 -17.80 9.92 4.44
C SER A 256 -16.86 10.44 5.55
N SER A 257 -15.56 10.39 5.31
CA SER A 257 -14.51 11.11 6.07
C SER A 257 -13.96 12.34 5.34
N ALA A 258 -14.58 12.79 4.24
CA ALA A 258 -14.13 13.98 3.51
C ALA A 258 -14.17 15.30 4.32
N ASP A 259 -14.84 15.30 5.48
CA ASP A 259 -14.89 16.40 6.45
C ASP A 259 -13.77 16.35 7.49
N ASP A 260 -12.95 15.29 7.47
CA ASP A 260 -11.84 15.09 8.38
C ASP A 260 -10.62 15.94 7.95
N PRO A 261 -10.09 16.83 8.83
CA PRO A 261 -8.98 17.72 8.48
C PRO A 261 -7.59 17.04 8.48
N VAL A 262 -7.54 15.72 8.71
CA VAL A 262 -6.34 14.92 9.02
C VAL A 262 -5.56 14.49 7.77
#